data_AF-X0UUZ5-F1
#
_entry.id   AF-X0UUZ5-F1
#
_cell.length_a   1.000
_cell.length_b   1.000
_cell.length_c   1.000
_cell.angle_alpha   90.00
_cell.angle_beta   90.00
_cell.angle_gamma   90.00
#
_symmetry.space_group_name_H-M   'P 1'
#
loop_
_entity.id
_entity.type
_entity.pdbx_description
1 polymer ?
#
loop_
_entity_poly.entity_id
_entity_poly.type
_entity_poly.pdbx_seq_one_letter_code
_entity_poly.pdbx_strand_id
1 'polypeptide(L)' 'MREKLAAGRFVVSVEVDPPHGLVPDRALAGASLLQQANVDCINVGDSPLARVRMSPVAMAIFLQ' A
#
# COMPACT_ATOMS: atom_id res chain seq x y z
N MET A 1 -7.39 -11.73 3.14
CA MET A 1 -6.52 -11.94 4.33
C MET A 1 -7.16 -12.79 5.43
N ARG A 2 -8.26 -12.37 6.09
CA ARG A 2 -8.86 -13.08 7.25
C ARG A 2 -9.11 -14.57 7.01
N GLU A 3 -9.66 -14.93 5.85
CA GLU A 3 -9.92 -16.33 5.49
C GLU A 3 -8.64 -17.16 5.28
N LYS A 4 -7.59 -16.56 4.69
CA LYS A 4 -6.28 -17.22 4.55
C LYS A 4 -5.66 -17.49 5.92
N LEU A 5 -5.68 -16.50 6.81
CA LEU A 5 -5.19 -16.64 8.19
C LEU A 5 -5.95 -17.71 8.97
N ALA A 6 -7.28 -17.69 8.91
CA ALA A 6 -8.13 -18.70 9.57
C ALA A 6 -7.85 -20.13 9.07
N ALA A 7 -7.43 -20.26 7.81
CA ALA A 7 -7.07 -21.54 7.21
C ALA A 7 -5.57 -21.91 7.38
N GLY A 8 -4.80 -21.16 8.17
CA GLY A 8 -3.36 -21.39 8.37
C GLY A 8 -2.52 -21.20 7.11
N ARG A 9 -3.03 -20.47 6.10
CA ARG A 9 -2.32 -20.21 4.85
C ARG A 9 -1.39 -19.01 5.00
N PHE A 10 -0.26 -19.08 4.31
CA PHE A 10 0.69 -17.97 4.24
C PHE A 10 0.07 -16.73 3.61
N VAL A 11 0.42 -15.57 4.15
CA VAL A 11 -0.07 -14.26 3.73
C VAL A 11 1.10 -13.37 3.38
N VAL A 12 0.99 -12.63 2.27
CA VAL A 12 1.99 -11.66 1.85
C VAL A 12 1.39 -10.26 1.93
N SER A 13 2.01 -9.37 2.70
CA SER A 13 1.68 -7.94 2.70
C SER A 13 2.86 -7.12 2.20
N VAL A 14 2.59 -5.97 1.58
CA VAL A 14 3.60 -5.02 1.14
C VAL A 14 3.30 -3.64 1.70
N GLU A 15 4.32 -3.00 2.25
CA GLU A 15 4.24 -1.62 2.72
C GLU A 15 4.66 -0.65 1.62
N VAL A 16 3.89 0.42 1.46
CA VAL A 16 4.21 1.54 0.58
C VAL A 16 4.16 2.85 1.34
N ASP A 17 5.17 3.70 1.11
CA ASP A 17 5.18 5.05 1.65
C ASP A 17 4.38 6.00 0.74
N PRO A 18 3.64 6.97 1.30
CA PRO A 18 2.98 8.00 0.52
C PRO A 18 4.00 8.77 -0.36
N PRO A 19 3.66 9.09 -1.62
CA PRO A 19 4.58 9.78 -2.51
C PRO A 19 4.85 11.21 -2.03
N HIS A 20 6.00 11.76 -2.46
CA HIS A 20 6.26 13.18 -2.33
C HIS A 20 5.40 13.96 -3.33
N GLY A 21 4.76 15.03 -2.88
CA GLY A 21 3.90 15.86 -3.72
C GLY A 21 2.53 15.23 -4.00
N LEU A 22 1.90 15.65 -5.10
CA LEU A 22 0.51 15.34 -5.44
C LEU A 22 0.34 14.30 -6.55
N VAL A 23 1.43 13.70 -7.03
CA VAL A 23 1.43 12.81 -8.20
C VAL A 23 1.50 11.35 -7.73
N PRO A 24 0.38 10.59 -7.73
CA PRO A 24 0.34 9.21 -7.23
C PRO A 24 0.68 8.16 -8.29
N ASP A 25 0.84 8.54 -9.57
CA ASP A 25 0.91 7.63 -10.73
C ASP A 25 1.91 6.49 -10.57
N ARG A 26 3.11 6.79 -10.06
CA ARG A 26 4.15 5.77 -9.83
C ARG A 26 3.72 4.75 -8.78
N ALA A 27 3.07 5.21 -7.73
CA ALA A 27 2.62 4.35 -6.64
C ALA A 27 1.41 3.50 -7.06
N LEU A 28 0.50 4.06 -7.87
CA LEU A 28 -0.59 3.32 -8.51
C LEU A 28 -0.09 2.23 -9.47
N ALA A 29 0.90 2.54 -10.31
CA ALA A 29 1.52 1.57 -11.19
C ALA A 29 2.18 0.43 -10.39
N GLY A 30 2.88 0.76 -9.31
CA GLY A 30 3.46 -0.22 -8.39
C GLY A 30 2.40 -1.12 -7.74
N ALA A 31 1.31 -0.54 -7.24
CA ALA A 31 0.19 -1.28 -6.65
C ALA A 31 -0.46 -2.26 -7.64
N SER A 32 -0.61 -1.86 -8.91
CA SER A 32 -1.12 -2.74 -9.96
C SER A 32 -0.22 -3.95 -10.20
N LEU A 33 1.10 -3.76 -10.21
CA LEU A 33 2.06 -4.86 -10.31
C LEU A 33 2.00 -5.81 -9.10
N LEU A 34 1.84 -5.27 -7.89
CA LEU A 34 1.70 -6.07 -6.67
C LEU A 34 0.41 -6.89 -6.66
N GLN A 35 -0.67 -6.33 -7.18
CA GLN A 35 -1.93 -7.05 -7.36
C GLN A 35 -1.76 -8.22 -8.33
N GLN A 36 -1.08 -8.01 -9.46
CA GLN A 36 -0.75 -9.07 -10.43
C GLN A 36 0.15 -10.16 -9.83
N ALA A 37 0.98 -9.81 -8.84
CA ALA A 37 1.86 -10.73 -8.11
C ALA A 37 1.15 -11.51 -6.97
N ASN A 38 -0.16 -11.35 -6.78
CA ASN A 38 -0.96 -12.00 -5.73
C ASN A 38 -0.58 -11.62 -4.29
N VAL A 39 -0.20 -10.37 -4.06
CA VAL A 39 -0.09 -9.81 -2.70
C VAL A 39 -1.47 -9.74 -2.04
N ASP A 40 -1.57 -10.08 -0.75
CA ASP A 40 -2.83 -10.15 -0.02
C ASP A 40 -3.31 -8.80 0.53
N CYS A 41 -2.39 -7.86 0.76
CA CYS A 41 -2.67 -6.54 1.32
C CYS A 41 -1.55 -5.54 1.00
N ILE A 42 -1.91 -4.29 0.77
CA ILE A 42 -0.98 -3.16 0.72
C ILE A 42 -1.27 -2.26 1.92
N ASN A 43 -0.25 -2.01 2.76
CA ASN A 43 -0.36 -1.06 3.87
C ASN A 43 0.36 0.25 3.53
N VAL A 44 -0.22 1.37 3.96
CA VAL A 44 0.36 2.70 3.75
C VAL A 44 1.07 3.16 5.02
N GLY A 45 2.36 3.46 4.91
CA GLY A 45 3.19 3.90 6.03
C GLY A 45 2.79 5.28 6.56
N ASP A 46 2.63 5.38 7.88
CA ASP A 46 2.36 6.64 8.59
C ASP A 46 3.55 7.06 9.48
N SER A 47 4.74 7.18 8.88
CA SER A 47 5.92 7.68 9.60
C SER A 47 6.44 8.98 9.02
N PRO A 48 5.96 10.15 9.50
CA PRO A 48 6.55 11.42 9.14
C PRO A 48 7.85 11.62 9.90
N LEU A 49 8.97 11.29 9.26
CA LEU A 49 10.30 11.78 9.62
C LEU A 49 10.43 13.32 9.43
N ALA A 50 9.43 14.09 9.83
CA ALA A 50 9.26 15.53 9.58
C ALA A 50 9.33 15.95 8.09
N ARG A 51 9.11 15.01 7.15
CA ARG A 51 9.16 15.26 5.70
C ARG A 51 7.77 15.50 5.11
N VAL A 52 7.67 16.51 4.25
CA VAL A 52 6.47 16.81 3.47
C VAL A 52 6.23 15.71 2.43
N ARG A 53 5.05 15.10 2.47
CA ARG A 53 4.56 14.09 1.51
C ARG A 53 3.03 14.06 1.54
N MET A 54 2.44 13.31 0.62
CA MET A 54 1.00 13.04 0.60
C MET A 54 0.52 12.43 1.94
N SER A 55 -0.69 12.77 2.36
CA SER A 55 -1.32 12.12 3.51
C SER A 55 -1.45 10.60 3.28
N PRO A 56 -1.12 9.75 4.27
CA PRO A 56 -1.37 8.31 4.17
C PRO A 56 -2.82 7.96 3.84
N VAL A 57 -3.78 8.74 4.36
CA VAL A 57 -5.21 8.56 4.09
C VAL A 57 -5.53 8.88 2.63
N ALA A 58 -4.98 9.97 2.09
CA ALA A 58 -5.19 10.33 0.69
C ALA A 58 -4.61 9.25 -0.25
N MET A 59 -3.42 8.73 0.08
CA MET A 59 -2.81 7.62 -0.65
C MET A 59 -3.67 6.35 -0.58
N ALA A 60 -4.23 6.02 0.59
CA ALA A 60 -5.11 4.87 0.74
C ALA A 60 -6.38 4.97 -0.13
N ILE A 61 -6.96 6.16 -0.28
CA ILE A 61 -8.11 6.39 -1.17
C ILE A 61 -7.76 6.10 -2.63
N PHE A 62 -6.55 6.45 -3.07
CA PHE A 62 -6.10 6.14 -4.43
C PHE A 62 -5.86 4.63 -4.66
N LEU A 63 -5.52 3.88 -3.61
CA LEU A 63 -5.19 2.45 -3.68
C LEU A 63 -6.39 1.50 -3.58
N GLN A 64 -7.55 1.99 -3.15
CA GLN A 64 -8.79 1.21 -3.01
C GLN A 64 -9.33 0.76 -4.38
#